data_AF-A0A956IA86-F1
#
_entry.id   AF-A0A956IA86-F1
#
_cell.length_a   1.000
_cell.length_b   1.000
_cell.length_c   1.000
_cell.angle_alpha   90.00
_cell.angle_beta   90.00
_cell.angle_gamma   90.00
#
_symmetry.space_group_name_H-M   'P 1'
#
loop_
_entity.id
_entity.type
_entity.pdbx_description
1 polymer ?
#
loop_
_entity_poly.entity_id
_entity_poly.type
_entity_poly.pdbx_seq_one_letter_code
_entity_poly.pdbx_strand_id
1 'polypeptide(L)'
;SLATLPIRPKGLEGVNEDDLADALDALRNAVVLRHGGVPVPFVNTEFEGYECIERGRECLGDNRDTPYLNALPQRLDVDESLFVFGVRHDRTELATYVALAITQQAQRRGIGGFTGRDTDGSAEAYLPGDPSADRLFVYEIARECGARSFCFEVPTGDAGVALDETMLLTWRVYLQPGTRTGAPSEDLLAPRLLRARR
;
A
#
# COMPACT_ATOMS: atom_id res chain seq x y z
N SER A 1 18.61 4.43 38.07
CA SER A 1 18.83 3.58 36.88
C SER A 1 17.47 3.35 36.24
N LEU A 2 17.23 3.88 35.04
CA LEU A 2 16.02 3.54 34.29
C LEU A 2 16.22 2.11 33.78
N ALA A 3 15.27 1.21 34.08
CA ALA A 3 15.31 -0.13 33.55
C ALA A 3 15.20 -0.06 32.02
N THR A 4 16.21 -0.52 31.31
CA THR A 4 16.15 -0.73 29.87
C THR A 4 15.24 -1.92 29.61
N LEU A 5 14.06 -1.67 29.05
CA LEU A 5 13.21 -2.75 28.54
C LEU A 5 13.91 -3.41 27.35
N PRO A 6 13.83 -4.76 27.21
CA PRO A 6 14.40 -5.44 26.05
C PRO A 6 13.68 -4.98 24.76
N ILE A 7 14.46 -4.76 23.70
CA ILE A 7 13.94 -4.42 22.38
C ILE A 7 13.15 -5.62 21.84
N ARG A 8 11.97 -5.35 21.27
CA ARG A 8 11.17 -6.39 20.61
C ARG A 8 11.82 -6.82 19.30
N PRO A 9 11.84 -8.14 18.99
CA PRO A 9 12.32 -8.62 17.69
C PRO A 9 11.51 -7.98 16.56
N LYS A 10 12.09 -7.89 15.36
CA LYS A 10 11.42 -7.44 14.13
C LYS A 10 11.50 -8.60 13.14
N GLY A 11 10.35 -9.12 12.70
CA GLY A 11 10.27 -10.32 11.85
C GLY A 11 10.18 -11.64 12.62
N LEU A 12 9.65 -12.65 11.94
CA LEU A 12 9.61 -14.04 12.39
C LEU A 12 10.32 -14.90 11.35
N GLU A 13 11.16 -15.82 11.80
CA GLU A 13 11.89 -16.71 10.88
C GLU A 13 10.91 -17.51 10.01
N GLY A 14 11.09 -17.44 8.69
CA GLY A 14 10.28 -18.18 7.71
C GLY A 14 8.87 -17.62 7.45
N VAL A 15 8.53 -16.45 8.00
CA VAL A 15 7.25 -15.78 7.72
C VAL A 15 7.50 -14.62 6.76
N ASN A 16 7.16 -14.84 5.48
CA ASN A 16 7.26 -13.85 4.41
C ASN A 16 6.18 -14.09 3.35
N GLU A 17 6.19 -13.31 2.27
CA GLU A 17 5.20 -13.37 1.18
C GLU A 17 5.73 -13.95 -0.13
N ASP A 18 6.88 -14.62 -0.10
CA ASP A 18 7.53 -15.13 -1.32
C ASP A 18 6.63 -16.13 -2.08
N ASP A 19 5.80 -16.89 -1.37
CA ASP A 19 4.85 -17.85 -1.95
C ASP A 19 3.74 -17.17 -2.79
N LEU A 20 3.52 -15.87 -2.60
CA LEU A 20 2.52 -15.07 -3.32
C LEU A 20 3.09 -14.35 -4.55
N ALA A 21 4.40 -14.41 -4.79
CA ALA A 21 5.05 -13.66 -5.87
C ALA A 21 4.46 -14.00 -7.25
N ASP A 22 4.30 -15.28 -7.56
CA ASP A 22 3.74 -15.75 -8.84
C ASP A 22 2.26 -15.35 -8.98
N ALA A 23 1.48 -15.44 -7.90
CA ALA A 23 0.07 -15.05 -7.91
C ALA A 23 -0.09 -13.52 -8.09
N LEU A 24 0.81 -12.72 -7.49
CA LEU A 24 0.85 -11.27 -7.68
C LEU A 24 1.27 -10.88 -9.11
N ASP A 25 2.13 -11.67 -9.75
CA ASP A 25 2.47 -11.53 -11.17
C ASP A 25 1.29 -11.89 -12.08
N ALA A 26 0.56 -12.96 -11.77
CA ALA A 26 -0.67 -13.31 -12.47
C ALA A 26 -1.73 -12.20 -12.33
N LEU A 27 -1.91 -11.65 -11.12
CA LEU A 27 -2.82 -10.54 -10.87
C LEU A 27 -2.43 -9.31 -11.69
N ARG A 28 -1.13 -8.94 -11.69
CA ARG A 28 -0.64 -7.84 -12.52
C ARG A 28 -1.04 -8.02 -13.98
N ASN A 29 -0.79 -9.21 -14.53
CA ASN A 29 -1.07 -9.51 -15.93
C ASN A 29 -2.58 -9.40 -16.21
N ALA A 30 -3.44 -9.85 -15.29
CA ALA A 30 -4.89 -9.72 -15.41
C ALA A 30 -5.36 -8.26 -15.37
N VAL A 31 -4.80 -7.43 -14.49
CA VAL A 31 -5.11 -5.99 -14.42
C VAL A 31 -4.68 -5.28 -15.70
N VAL A 32 -3.46 -5.56 -16.20
CA VAL A 32 -2.95 -5.01 -17.48
C VAL A 32 -3.78 -5.48 -18.66
N LEU A 33 -4.18 -6.75 -18.71
CA LEU A 33 -5.02 -7.28 -19.79
C LEU A 33 -6.38 -6.57 -19.84
N ARG A 34 -6.96 -6.26 -18.67
CA ARG A 34 -8.28 -5.63 -18.58
C ARG A 34 -8.26 -4.13 -18.86
N HIS A 35 -7.24 -3.42 -18.36
CA HIS A 35 -7.22 -1.95 -18.34
C HIS A 35 -6.09 -1.32 -19.16
N GLY A 36 -5.14 -2.11 -19.65
CA GLY A 36 -3.90 -1.61 -20.22
C GLY A 36 -3.06 -0.86 -19.17
N GLY A 37 -2.26 0.11 -19.61
CA GLY A 37 -1.59 1.05 -18.72
C GLY A 37 -0.09 0.82 -18.53
N VAL A 38 0.53 1.75 -17.80
CA VAL A 38 1.97 1.82 -17.55
C VAL A 38 2.23 1.65 -16.05
N PRO A 39 3.16 0.76 -15.64
CA PRO A 39 3.54 0.62 -14.24
C PRO A 39 4.12 1.91 -13.66
N VAL A 40 3.76 2.21 -12.42
CA VAL A 40 4.33 3.30 -11.64
C VAL A 40 5.08 2.70 -10.45
N PRO A 41 6.36 3.09 -10.21
CA PRO A 41 7.12 2.56 -9.08
C PRO A 41 6.52 2.96 -7.73
N PHE A 42 6.43 1.98 -6.83
CA PHE A 42 6.46 2.22 -5.40
C PHE A 42 7.92 2.31 -4.94
N VAL A 43 8.21 3.26 -4.08
CA VAL A 43 9.50 3.44 -3.43
C VAL A 43 9.32 3.09 -1.96
N ASN A 44 10.13 2.16 -1.49
CA ASN A 44 10.24 1.93 -0.07
C ASN A 44 10.94 3.13 0.57
N THR A 45 10.25 3.78 1.50
CA THR A 45 10.81 4.89 2.29
C THR A 45 10.92 4.48 3.74
N GLU A 46 11.17 3.19 4.01
CA GLU A 46 11.42 2.72 5.35
C GLU A 46 12.72 3.36 5.87
N PHE A 47 12.56 4.07 6.98
CA PHE A 47 13.64 4.50 7.84
C PHE A 47 13.56 3.56 9.04
N GLU A 48 14.64 2.90 9.44
CA GLU A 48 14.63 2.19 10.73
C GLU A 48 15.07 3.20 11.80
N GLY A 49 14.20 3.49 12.76
CA GLY A 49 14.40 4.56 13.72
C GLY A 49 15.69 4.45 14.54
N TYR A 50 16.08 3.26 14.99
CA TYR A 50 17.36 3.07 15.69
C TYR A 50 18.54 3.31 14.75
N GLU A 51 18.51 2.77 13.53
CA GLU A 51 19.55 3.01 12.53
C GLU A 51 19.70 4.50 12.20
N CYS A 52 18.58 5.21 12.03
CA CYS A 52 18.58 6.62 11.70
C CYS A 52 19.12 7.48 12.86
N ILE A 53 18.74 7.17 14.09
CA ILE A 53 19.27 7.83 15.30
C ILE A 53 20.77 7.57 15.42
N GLU A 54 21.22 6.32 15.29
CA GLU A 54 22.63 5.95 15.36
C GLU A 54 23.47 6.66 14.29
N ARG A 55 22.91 6.83 13.08
CA ARG A 55 23.57 7.52 11.96
C ARG A 55 23.38 9.04 11.96
N GLY A 56 22.68 9.61 12.95
CA GLY A 56 22.42 11.05 13.04
C GLY A 56 21.60 11.60 11.87
N ARG A 57 20.70 10.78 11.30
CA ARG A 57 19.82 11.14 10.17
C ARG A 57 18.43 11.47 10.66
N GLU A 58 17.73 12.33 9.94
CA GLU A 58 16.32 12.62 10.23
C GLU A 58 15.46 11.38 9.95
N CYS A 59 14.81 10.86 10.99
CA CYS A 59 14.00 9.63 10.92
C CYS A 59 12.58 9.88 10.34
N LEU A 60 12.24 11.12 10.00
CA LEU A 60 10.96 11.53 9.40
C LEU A 60 9.70 11.01 10.13
N GLY A 61 9.77 10.86 11.45
CA GLY A 61 8.66 10.34 12.25
C GLY A 61 8.47 8.82 12.15
N ASP A 62 9.53 8.08 11.80
CA ASP A 62 9.54 6.63 11.83
C ASP A 62 9.05 6.09 13.18
N ASN A 63 8.33 4.98 13.09
CA ASN A 63 8.03 4.16 14.25
C ASN A 63 8.33 2.70 13.91
N ARG A 64 8.77 1.94 14.93
CA ARG A 64 9.09 0.52 14.77
C ARG A 64 7.86 -0.36 14.53
N ASP A 65 6.65 0.20 14.53
CA ASP A 65 5.39 -0.52 14.42
C ASP A 65 4.88 -0.63 12.97
N THR A 66 5.43 0.15 12.03
CA THR A 66 4.99 0.12 10.62
C THR A 66 6.10 0.47 9.64
N PRO A 67 6.36 -0.37 8.63
CA PRO A 67 6.96 0.10 7.40
C PRO A 67 5.97 1.00 6.62
N TYR A 68 6.53 1.94 5.88
CA TYR A 68 5.82 2.87 5.00
C TYR A 68 6.31 2.72 3.56
N LEU A 69 5.41 2.37 2.65
CA LEU A 69 5.71 2.23 1.22
C LEU A 69 4.97 3.34 0.48
N ASN A 70 5.71 4.19 -0.26
CA ASN A 70 5.15 5.36 -0.92
C ASN A 70 5.22 5.21 -2.44
N ALA A 71 4.13 5.51 -3.14
CA ALA A 71 4.23 5.76 -4.57
C ALA A 71 4.96 7.09 -4.80
N LEU A 72 5.58 7.26 -5.97
CA LEU A 72 5.94 8.60 -6.43
C LEU A 72 4.70 9.50 -6.47
N PRO A 73 4.82 10.83 -6.36
CA PRO A 73 3.66 11.72 -6.47
C PRO A 73 2.90 11.52 -7.78
N GLN A 74 1.58 11.38 -7.67
CA GLN A 74 0.70 11.08 -8.78
C GLN A 74 -0.23 12.24 -9.08
N ARG A 75 -0.24 12.70 -10.34
CA ARG A 75 -1.34 13.48 -10.88
C ARG A 75 -2.39 12.53 -11.47
N LEU A 76 -3.67 12.89 -11.38
CA LEU A 76 -4.78 12.09 -11.90
C LEU A 76 -5.74 12.96 -12.68
N ASP A 77 -5.83 12.72 -13.99
CA ASP A 77 -6.77 13.39 -14.89
C ASP A 77 -8.16 12.70 -14.90
N VAL A 78 -9.14 13.29 -15.57
CA VAL A 78 -10.54 12.81 -15.61
C VAL A 78 -10.71 11.50 -16.38
N ASP A 79 -9.86 11.25 -17.39
CA ASP A 79 -9.83 10.04 -18.21
C ASP A 79 -8.85 8.99 -17.67
N GLU A 80 -8.18 9.25 -16.55
CA GLU A 80 -7.17 8.36 -15.98
C GLU A 80 -7.70 7.57 -14.78
N SER A 81 -7.06 6.44 -14.52
CA SER A 81 -7.28 5.64 -13.31
C SER A 81 -5.95 5.06 -12.85
N LEU A 82 -5.80 4.98 -11.52
CA LEU A 82 -4.68 4.31 -10.88
C LEU A 82 -5.19 3.03 -10.24
N PHE A 83 -4.66 1.88 -10.65
CA PHE A 83 -4.94 0.60 -10.02
C PHE A 83 -3.81 0.26 -9.07
N VAL A 84 -4.12 0.23 -7.77
CA VAL A 84 -3.24 -0.28 -6.72
C VAL A 84 -3.59 -1.75 -6.52
N PHE A 85 -2.62 -2.64 -6.54
CA PHE A 85 -2.83 -4.06 -6.28
C PHE A 85 -1.63 -4.66 -5.57
N GLY A 86 -1.85 -5.70 -4.78
CA GLY A 86 -0.82 -6.22 -3.90
C GLY A 86 -1.31 -7.34 -3.02
N VAL A 87 -0.49 -7.68 -2.02
CA VAL A 87 -0.82 -8.65 -0.98
C VAL A 87 -1.62 -7.98 0.13
N ARG A 88 -2.60 -8.70 0.65
CA ARG A 88 -3.29 -8.37 1.88
C ARG A 88 -2.44 -8.83 3.06
N HIS A 89 -1.52 -7.98 3.52
CA HIS A 89 -0.62 -8.36 4.62
C HIS A 89 -1.36 -8.70 5.94
N ASP A 90 -2.63 -8.26 6.08
CA ASP A 90 -3.53 -8.66 7.16
C ASP A 90 -4.02 -10.12 7.07
N ARG A 91 -3.65 -10.83 5.99
CA ARG A 91 -3.95 -12.25 5.73
C ARG A 91 -2.68 -13.13 5.67
N THR A 92 -1.50 -12.57 5.94
CA THR A 92 -0.20 -13.27 5.84
C THR A 92 0.58 -13.34 7.16
N GLU A 93 -0.09 -13.07 8.29
CA GLU A 93 0.55 -12.94 9.62
C GLU A 93 1.61 -11.83 9.72
N LEU A 94 1.78 -10.99 8.69
CA LEU A 94 2.75 -9.90 8.68
C LEU A 94 2.17 -8.57 9.17
N ALA A 95 0.84 -8.45 9.22
CA ALA A 95 0.16 -7.28 9.75
C ALA A 95 -1.12 -7.64 10.50
N THR A 96 -1.48 -6.79 11.47
CA THR A 96 -2.82 -6.78 12.08
C THR A 96 -3.73 -5.74 11.42
N TYR A 97 -3.14 -4.74 10.77
CA TYR A 97 -3.86 -3.66 10.11
C TYR A 97 -3.04 -3.11 8.95
N VAL A 98 -3.69 -2.90 7.81
CA VAL A 98 -3.08 -2.24 6.64
C VAL A 98 -3.99 -1.13 6.14
N ALA A 99 -3.38 -0.06 5.62
CA ALA A 99 -4.12 1.02 4.98
C ALA A 99 -3.31 1.73 3.89
N LEU A 100 -4.01 2.17 2.85
CA LEU A 100 -3.52 3.17 1.91
C LEU A 100 -4.09 4.53 2.30
N ALA A 101 -3.22 5.48 2.61
CA ALA A 101 -3.61 6.87 2.75
C ALA A 101 -3.36 7.64 1.45
N ILE A 102 -4.33 8.46 1.05
CA ILE A 102 -4.24 9.37 -0.09
C ILE A 102 -4.13 10.78 0.46
N THR A 103 -3.04 11.46 0.15
CA THR A 103 -2.71 12.78 0.70
C THR A 103 -2.45 13.76 -0.42
N GLN A 104 -3.06 14.94 -0.39
CA GLN A 104 -2.70 16.05 -1.27
C GLN A 104 -1.25 16.45 -0.94
N GLN A 105 -0.36 16.41 -1.94
CA GLN A 105 1.08 16.45 -1.70
C GLN A 105 1.57 17.78 -1.13
N ALA A 106 1.20 18.91 -1.74
CA ALA A 106 1.72 20.23 -1.41
C ALA A 106 1.28 20.70 -0.01
N GLN A 107 0.04 20.41 0.36
CA GLN A 107 -0.58 20.78 1.63
C GLN A 107 -0.37 19.71 2.71
N ARG A 108 0.14 18.53 2.35
CA ARG A 108 0.25 17.34 3.23
C ARG A 108 -1.06 17.00 3.93
N ARG A 109 -2.18 17.18 3.22
CA ARG A 109 -3.53 16.99 3.76
C ARG A 109 -4.11 15.67 3.31
N GLY A 110 -4.53 14.83 4.26
CA GLY A 110 -5.24 13.59 3.93
C GLY A 110 -6.58 13.90 3.28
N ILE A 111 -6.87 13.22 2.16
CA ILE A 111 -8.15 13.35 1.44
C ILE A 111 -8.99 12.07 1.52
N GLY A 112 -8.39 10.97 1.98
CA GLY A 112 -9.07 9.69 2.17
C GLY A 112 -8.11 8.52 2.00
N GLY A 113 -8.65 7.36 1.66
CA GLY A 113 -7.90 6.12 1.57
C GLY A 113 -8.80 4.90 1.72
N PHE A 114 -8.18 3.75 1.91
CA PHE A 114 -8.85 2.49 2.18
C PHE A 114 -8.00 1.62 3.11
N THR A 115 -8.63 0.67 3.77
CA THR A 115 -8.01 -0.30 4.67
C THR A 115 -8.03 -1.70 4.04
N GLY A 116 -7.26 -2.64 4.60
CA GLY A 116 -7.29 -4.04 4.14
C GLY A 116 -8.67 -4.70 4.24
N ARG A 117 -9.57 -4.18 5.08
CA ARG A 117 -10.96 -4.67 5.14
C ARG A 117 -11.79 -4.22 3.93
N ASP A 118 -11.51 -3.04 3.40
CA ASP A 118 -12.24 -2.48 2.25
C ASP A 118 -11.86 -3.19 0.93
N THR A 119 -10.82 -4.03 0.95
CA THR A 119 -10.32 -4.75 -0.23
C THR A 119 -10.77 -6.21 -0.30
N ASP A 120 -11.65 -6.64 0.61
CA ASP A 120 -12.08 -8.04 0.69
C ASP A 120 -12.78 -8.52 -0.59
N GLY A 121 -12.26 -9.61 -1.18
CA GLY A 121 -12.76 -10.17 -2.45
C GLY A 121 -12.42 -9.35 -3.70
N SER A 122 -11.63 -8.28 -3.59
CA SER A 122 -11.36 -7.39 -4.73
C SER A 122 -10.55 -8.03 -5.88
N ALA A 123 -9.69 -9.02 -5.57
CA ALA A 123 -8.90 -9.73 -6.57
C ALA A 123 -9.69 -10.84 -7.29
N GLU A 124 -10.81 -11.31 -6.74
CA GLU A 124 -11.62 -12.42 -7.30
C GLU A 124 -12.10 -12.09 -8.73
N ALA A 125 -12.45 -10.82 -8.98
CA ALA A 125 -12.87 -10.37 -10.29
C ALA A 125 -11.76 -10.49 -11.36
N TYR A 126 -10.50 -10.62 -10.96
CA TYR A 126 -9.33 -10.71 -11.84
C TYR A 126 -8.74 -12.13 -11.88
N LEU A 127 -8.85 -12.87 -10.77
CA LEU A 127 -8.34 -14.24 -10.61
C LEU A 127 -9.46 -15.16 -10.11
N PRO A 128 -10.51 -15.43 -10.90
CA PRO A 128 -11.67 -16.19 -10.43
C PRO A 128 -11.29 -17.62 -10.07
N GLY A 129 -11.59 -18.03 -8.83
CA GLY A 129 -11.29 -19.36 -8.28
C GLY A 129 -9.82 -19.62 -7.98
N ASP A 130 -8.94 -18.62 -8.07
CA ASP A 130 -7.54 -18.77 -7.68
C ASP A 130 -7.43 -18.87 -6.15
N PRO A 131 -6.71 -19.86 -5.60
CA PRO A 131 -6.61 -20.08 -4.16
C PRO A 131 -5.88 -18.97 -3.40
N SER A 132 -5.21 -18.04 -4.10
CA SER A 132 -4.54 -16.88 -3.50
C SER A 132 -5.34 -15.59 -3.63
N ALA A 133 -6.50 -15.58 -4.30
CA ALA A 133 -7.27 -14.36 -4.55
C ALA A 133 -7.71 -13.66 -3.25
N ASP A 134 -7.98 -14.41 -2.17
CA ASP A 134 -8.36 -13.87 -0.86
C ASP A 134 -7.20 -13.18 -0.11
N ARG A 135 -5.95 -13.55 -0.44
CA ARG A 135 -4.70 -12.96 0.05
C ARG A 135 -4.20 -11.82 -0.82
N LEU A 136 -4.87 -11.50 -1.92
CA LEU A 136 -4.51 -10.41 -2.84
C LEU A 136 -5.60 -9.34 -2.88
N PHE A 137 -5.28 -8.17 -3.43
CA PHE A 137 -6.25 -7.11 -3.67
C PHE A 137 -6.02 -6.33 -4.95
N VAL A 138 -7.09 -5.71 -5.46
CA VAL A 138 -7.05 -4.66 -6.48
C VAL A 138 -7.98 -3.53 -6.04
N TYR A 139 -7.51 -2.28 -6.08
CA TYR A 139 -8.30 -1.11 -5.73
C TYR A 139 -8.04 0.01 -6.73
N GLU A 140 -9.10 0.59 -7.28
CA GLU A 140 -9.03 1.70 -8.23
C GLU A 140 -9.05 3.05 -7.50
N ILE A 141 -8.26 4.00 -7.99
CA ILE A 141 -8.32 5.42 -7.60
C ILE A 141 -8.61 6.20 -8.89
N ALA A 142 -9.71 6.93 -8.88
CA ALA A 142 -10.25 7.58 -10.09
C ALA A 142 -10.95 8.90 -9.77
N ARG A 143 -11.23 9.71 -10.80
CA ARG A 143 -12.07 10.91 -10.66
C ARG A 143 -13.57 10.62 -10.60
N GLU A 144 -13.97 9.49 -11.16
CA GLU A 144 -15.34 9.01 -11.16
C GLU A 144 -15.30 7.51 -10.95
N CYS A 145 -16.04 7.00 -9.95
CA CYS A 145 -16.20 5.57 -9.68
C CYS A 145 -17.53 5.03 -10.23
N GLY A 146 -18.60 5.81 -10.17
CA GLY A 146 -19.94 5.36 -10.55
C GLY A 146 -20.37 4.15 -9.72
N ALA A 147 -20.84 3.08 -10.36
CA ALA A 147 -21.31 1.87 -9.68
C ALA A 147 -20.20 0.84 -9.37
N ARG A 148 -18.94 1.14 -9.66
CA ARG A 148 -17.83 0.18 -9.47
C ARG A 148 -17.51 0.01 -7.99
N SER A 149 -17.42 -1.24 -7.56
CA SER A 149 -16.85 -1.61 -6.27
C SER A 149 -15.32 -1.44 -6.27
N PHE A 150 -14.73 -1.34 -5.08
CA PHE A 150 -13.27 -1.22 -4.88
C PHE A 150 -12.67 -0.01 -5.61
N CYS A 151 -13.31 1.15 -5.48
CA CYS A 151 -12.91 2.39 -6.12
C CYS A 151 -12.95 3.55 -5.12
N PHE A 152 -11.89 4.36 -5.10
CA PHE A 152 -11.83 5.62 -4.36
C PHE A 152 -11.97 6.78 -5.33
N GLU A 153 -13.00 7.60 -5.14
CA GLU A 153 -13.24 8.78 -5.95
C GLU A 153 -12.44 9.97 -5.40
N VAL A 154 -11.56 10.54 -6.22
CA VAL A 154 -10.69 11.67 -5.85
C VAL A 154 -11.38 12.99 -6.18
N PRO A 155 -11.86 13.74 -5.17
CA PRO A 155 -12.51 15.02 -5.43
C PRO A 155 -11.54 16.08 -5.95
N THR A 156 -12.03 17.07 -6.69
CA THR A 156 -11.26 18.22 -7.21
C THR A 156 -11.51 19.53 -6.43
N GLY A 157 -12.48 19.57 -5.52
CA GLY A 157 -12.81 20.75 -4.71
C GLY A 157 -11.87 20.99 -3.52
N ASP A 158 -12.24 21.91 -2.62
CA ASP A 158 -11.42 22.36 -1.48
C ASP A 158 -10.89 21.23 -0.59
N ALA A 159 -11.63 20.12 -0.50
CA ALA A 159 -11.24 18.94 0.26
C ALA A 159 -10.44 17.90 -0.55
N GLY A 160 -10.16 18.13 -1.82
CA GLY A 160 -9.60 17.17 -2.77
C GLY A 160 -8.21 17.51 -3.28
N VAL A 161 -7.94 17.07 -4.51
CA VAL A 161 -6.70 17.28 -5.26
C VAL A 161 -7.11 17.80 -6.64
N ALA A 162 -6.71 19.01 -7.00
CA ALA A 162 -7.03 19.57 -8.33
C ALA A 162 -6.38 18.76 -9.47
N LEU A 163 -6.79 18.98 -10.72
CA LEU A 163 -6.29 18.21 -11.87
C LEU A 163 -4.81 18.48 -12.16
N ASP A 164 -4.30 19.67 -11.84
CA ASP A 164 -2.91 20.08 -11.99
C ASP A 164 -2.05 19.79 -10.73
N GLU A 165 -2.69 19.33 -9.66
CA GLU A 165 -2.03 18.95 -8.41
C GLU A 165 -1.73 17.44 -8.34
N THR A 166 -0.91 17.09 -7.36
CA THR A 166 -0.46 15.73 -7.12
C THR A 166 -0.93 15.21 -5.76
N MET A 167 -1.15 13.89 -5.71
CA MET A 167 -1.40 13.14 -4.50
C MET A 167 -0.23 12.19 -4.20
N LEU A 168 0.01 11.94 -2.92
CA LEU A 168 0.89 10.89 -2.44
C LEU A 168 0.03 9.70 -1.99
N LEU A 169 0.42 8.50 -2.41
CA LEU A 169 -0.18 7.25 -1.96
C LEU A 169 0.79 6.59 -0.97
N THR A 170 0.37 6.44 0.28
CA THR A 170 1.19 5.85 1.35
C THR A 170 0.53 4.58 1.86
N TRP A 171 1.14 3.44 1.58
CA TRP A 171 0.77 2.15 2.15
C TRP A 171 1.46 1.97 3.51
N ARG A 172 0.67 1.52 4.50
CA ARG A 172 1.07 1.40 5.90
C ARG A 172 0.71 0.01 6.38
N VAL A 173 1.67 -0.69 6.99
CA VAL A 173 1.55 -2.10 7.38
C VAL A 173 1.85 -2.22 8.86
N TYR A 174 0.81 -2.23 9.67
CA TYR A 174 0.95 -2.11 11.12
C TYR A 174 1.00 -3.47 11.80
N LEU A 175 2.01 -3.61 12.67
CA LEU A 175 2.14 -4.63 13.70
C LEU A 175 1.97 -6.06 13.19
N GLN A 176 3.09 -6.76 13.02
CA GLN A 176 3.13 -8.21 12.93
C GLN A 176 2.67 -8.81 14.28
N PRO A 177 1.61 -9.65 14.31
CA PRO A 177 1.05 -10.21 15.55
C PRO A 177 2.07 -10.88 16.47
N GLY A 178 3.01 -11.66 15.93
CA GLY A 178 3.95 -12.46 16.72
C GLY A 178 5.05 -11.66 17.40
N THR A 179 5.50 -10.56 16.79
CA THR A 179 6.59 -9.71 17.32
C THR A 179 6.09 -8.43 17.97
N ARG A 180 4.87 -7.99 17.60
CA ARG A 180 4.27 -6.73 18.03
C ARG A 180 5.14 -5.51 17.69
N THR A 181 5.80 -5.58 16.54
CA THR A 181 6.48 -4.52 15.79
C THR A 181 6.02 -4.62 14.33
N GLY A 182 6.34 -3.65 13.48
CA GLY A 182 6.13 -3.80 12.03
C GLY A 182 6.94 -4.97 11.47
N ALA A 183 6.45 -5.60 10.40
CA ALA A 183 7.23 -6.58 9.66
C ALA A 183 8.48 -5.93 9.03
N PRO A 184 9.59 -6.66 8.85
CA PRO A 184 10.68 -6.24 7.97
C PRO A 184 10.16 -6.00 6.55
N SER A 185 10.61 -4.94 5.87
CA SER A 185 10.17 -4.70 4.49
C SER A 185 10.61 -5.79 3.52
N GLU A 186 11.70 -6.50 3.81
CA GLU A 186 12.17 -7.64 3.00
C GLU A 186 11.22 -8.85 3.04
N ASP A 187 10.39 -8.97 4.08
CA ASP A 187 9.39 -10.05 4.19
C ASP A 187 8.07 -9.69 3.46
N LEU A 188 7.91 -8.44 3.04
CA LEU A 188 6.70 -7.90 2.41
C LEU A 188 6.87 -7.79 0.89
N LEU A 189 5.87 -8.26 0.15
CA LEU A 189 5.74 -7.92 -1.26
C LEU A 189 5.12 -6.53 -1.40
N ALA A 190 5.91 -5.56 -1.88
CA ALA A 190 5.43 -4.20 -2.08
C ALA A 190 4.20 -4.15 -3.01
N PRO A 191 3.21 -3.27 -2.73
CA PRO A 191 2.11 -3.07 -3.65
C PRO A 191 2.62 -2.51 -4.98
N ARG A 192 1.84 -2.74 -6.02
CA ARG A 192 2.13 -2.32 -7.39
C ARG A 192 1.09 -1.28 -7.81
N LEU A 193 1.52 -0.34 -8.63
CA LEU A 193 0.67 0.72 -9.16
C LEU A 193 0.69 0.68 -10.68
N LEU A 194 -0.50 0.77 -11.29
CA LEU A 194 -0.67 0.85 -12.73
C LEU A 194 -1.49 2.09 -13.07
N ARG A 195 -0.98 2.90 -13.99
CA ARG A 195 -1.72 4.04 -14.55
C ARG A 195 -2.33 3.64 -15.88
N ALA A 196 -3.65 3.71 -15.99
CA ALA A 196 -4.39 3.46 -17.21
C ALA A 196 -5.17 4.71 -17.65
N ARG A 197 -5.41 4.82 -18.96
CA ARG A 197 -6.38 5.75 -19.54
C ARG A 197 -7.62 4.98 -19.97
N ARG A 198 -8.78 5.58 -19.77
CA ARG A 198 -10.09 5.05 -20.20
C ARG A 198 -10.40 5.44 -21.63
#